data_AF-A0A0W0WXL2-F1
#
_entry.id   AF-A0A0W0WXL2-F1
#
_cell.length_a   1.000
_cell.length_b   1.000
_cell.length_c   1.000
_cell.angle_alpha   90.00
_cell.angle_beta   90.00
_cell.angle_gamma   90.00
#
_symmetry.space_group_name_H-M   'P 1'
#
loop_
_entity.id
_entity.type
_entity.pdbx_description
1 polymer ?
#
loop_
_entity_poly.entity_id
_entity_poly.type
_entity_poly.pdbx_seq_one_letter_code
_entity_poly.pdbx_strand_id
1 'polypeptide(L)'
;MEAGELAGFKMFDTTKPARKAGDFSWLGFKKDTYRPGSMRPAELAAEIESLPESVDCVNLSGNGLGLSESALLPRVLKLLASKPAVKEIDLRFNQLGKMNPADLADAFRQVADTVRIVNLSNNKLGTLSFGDFKTVIQAIATRERTVELLNNGLETFPETDVTNFLASLDATTFRTETIEDESPVSGLSL
;
A
#
# COMPACT_ATOMS: atom_id res chain seq x y z
N MET A 1 19.63 -27.62 -6.38
CA MET A 1 19.86 -27.54 -4.92
C MET A 1 18.68 -26.80 -4.34
N GLU A 2 17.98 -27.48 -3.44
CA GLU A 2 16.65 -27.19 -2.92
C GLU A 2 16.53 -25.82 -2.26
N ALA A 3 15.42 -25.12 -2.53
CA ALA A 3 14.89 -24.12 -1.62
C ALA A 3 13.90 -24.83 -0.70
N GLY A 4 14.28 -24.97 0.56
CA GLY A 4 13.52 -25.66 1.59
C GLY A 4 12.15 -25.04 1.81
N GLU A 5 11.16 -25.91 1.94
CA GLU A 5 9.82 -25.61 2.43
C GLU A 5 9.90 -24.93 3.81
N LEU A 6 9.43 -23.69 3.91
CA LEU A 6 9.17 -23.01 5.17
C LEU A 6 7.87 -23.56 5.78
N ALA A 7 7.98 -24.73 6.41
CA ALA A 7 6.91 -25.33 7.21
C ALA A 7 6.69 -24.53 8.49
N GLY A 8 5.60 -23.77 8.60
CA GLY A 8 5.17 -23.16 9.86
C GLY A 8 4.20 -21.99 9.78
N PHE A 9 4.15 -21.27 8.66
CA PHE A 9 3.16 -20.21 8.44
C PHE A 9 2.03 -20.75 7.57
N LYS A 10 0.77 -20.68 8.06
CA LYS A 10 -0.40 -20.93 7.20
C LYS A 10 -0.45 -19.84 6.13
N MET A 11 0.14 -20.14 4.97
CA MET A 11 0.27 -19.24 3.82
C MET A 11 -1.01 -19.09 2.98
N PHE A 12 -2.12 -19.75 3.34
CA PHE A 12 -3.25 -19.84 2.43
C PHE A 12 -4.58 -19.80 3.18
N ASP A 13 -5.31 -18.70 3.00
CA ASP A 13 -6.77 -18.70 3.13
C ASP A 13 -7.36 -18.54 1.72
N THR A 14 -7.61 -19.68 1.08
CA THR A 14 -8.21 -19.82 -0.25
C THR A 14 -9.73 -19.65 -0.23
N THR A 15 -10.33 -19.27 0.91
CA THR A 15 -11.79 -19.15 1.02
C THR A 15 -12.34 -17.84 0.46
N LYS A 16 -11.47 -16.86 0.13
CA LYS A 16 -11.87 -15.61 -0.53
C LYS A 16 -11.57 -15.67 -2.03
N PRO A 17 -12.58 -15.48 -2.90
CA PRO A 17 -12.37 -15.51 -4.34
C PRO A 17 -11.44 -14.38 -4.79
N ALA A 18 -10.64 -14.64 -5.83
CA ALA A 18 -9.94 -13.61 -6.57
C ALA A 18 -10.94 -12.50 -6.97
N ARG A 19 -10.65 -11.25 -6.60
CA ARG A 19 -11.55 -10.11 -6.81
C ARG A 19 -11.61 -9.78 -8.29
N LYS A 20 -12.81 -9.52 -8.82
CA LYS A 20 -13.03 -9.37 -10.26
C LYS A 20 -12.71 -7.95 -10.71
N ALA A 21 -12.29 -7.81 -11.97
CA ALA A 21 -12.25 -6.51 -12.63
C ALA A 21 -13.66 -5.87 -12.58
N GLY A 22 -13.82 -4.79 -11.81
CA GLY A 22 -15.11 -4.15 -11.54
C GLY A 22 -15.46 -4.00 -10.04
N ASP A 23 -14.81 -4.77 -9.16
CA ASP A 23 -14.94 -4.61 -7.70
C ASP A 23 -14.12 -3.42 -7.17
N PHE A 24 -13.28 -2.82 -8.03
CA PHE A 24 -12.50 -1.63 -7.73
C PHE A 24 -13.23 -0.41 -8.28
N SER A 25 -13.57 0.55 -7.42
CA SER A 25 -13.79 1.93 -7.84
C SER A 25 -12.46 2.46 -8.38
N TRP A 26 -12.20 2.20 -9.67
CA TRP A 26 -10.93 2.45 -10.32
C TRP A 26 -10.72 3.96 -10.48
N LEU A 27 -10.15 4.59 -9.45
CA LEU A 27 -9.55 5.92 -9.56
C LEU A 27 -8.06 5.78 -9.89
N GLY A 28 -7.77 4.99 -10.91
CA GLY A 28 -6.49 5.08 -11.57
C GLY A 28 -6.47 6.42 -12.27
N PHE A 29 -5.72 7.38 -11.74
CA PHE A 29 -5.31 8.55 -12.50
C PHE A 29 -4.79 8.05 -13.85
N LYS A 30 -5.50 8.41 -14.93
CA LYS A 30 -5.40 7.75 -16.24
C LYS A 30 -3.93 7.49 -16.59
N LYS A 31 -3.64 6.23 -16.93
CA LYS A 31 -2.33 5.72 -17.40
C LYS A 31 -1.66 6.62 -18.44
N ASP A 32 -2.45 7.38 -19.19
CA ASP A 32 -1.99 8.13 -20.36
C ASP A 32 -1.99 9.66 -20.22
N THR A 33 -2.31 10.28 -19.07
CA THR A 33 -2.21 11.76 -19.00
C THR A 33 -1.60 12.38 -17.74
N TYR A 34 -1.64 11.77 -16.55
CA TYR A 34 -0.99 12.40 -15.38
C TYR A 34 -0.51 11.36 -14.39
N ARG A 35 0.81 11.28 -14.18
CA ARG A 35 1.37 10.70 -12.95
C ARG A 35 0.86 11.56 -11.79
N PRO A 36 0.32 11.07 -10.68
CA PRO A 36 -0.07 11.92 -9.55
C PRO A 36 1.12 12.58 -8.85
N GLY A 37 2.35 12.07 -9.02
CA GLY A 37 3.57 12.84 -8.75
C GLY A 37 3.82 14.01 -9.72
N SER A 38 3.00 14.17 -10.76
CA SER A 38 2.95 15.31 -11.69
C SER A 38 1.67 16.16 -11.55
N MET A 39 0.66 15.68 -10.81
CA MET A 39 -0.46 16.53 -10.41
C MET A 39 -0.01 17.47 -9.30
N ARG A 40 -0.46 18.71 -9.36
CA ARG A 40 -0.22 19.64 -8.27
C ARG A 40 -0.99 19.16 -7.04
N PRO A 41 -0.49 19.37 -5.80
CA PRO A 41 -1.18 18.94 -4.58
C PRO A 41 -2.64 19.40 -4.48
N ALA A 42 -2.97 20.54 -5.08
CA ALA A 42 -4.34 21.07 -5.12
C ALA A 42 -5.26 20.28 -6.07
N GLU A 43 -4.75 19.80 -7.21
CA GLU A 43 -5.52 19.01 -8.18
C GLU A 43 -5.83 17.63 -7.59
N LEU A 44 -4.82 16.97 -7.01
CA LEU A 44 -5.01 15.70 -6.32
C LEU A 44 -6.01 15.81 -5.17
N ALA A 45 -5.97 16.92 -4.42
CA ALA A 45 -6.94 17.17 -3.36
C ALA A 45 -8.37 17.30 -3.89
N ALA A 46 -8.57 18.07 -4.96
CA ALA A 46 -9.89 18.25 -5.58
C ALA A 46 -10.45 16.91 -6.11
N GLU A 47 -9.61 16.06 -6.68
CA GLU A 47 -10.00 14.72 -7.14
C GLU A 47 -10.38 13.80 -5.99
N ILE A 48 -9.68 13.86 -4.84
CA ILE A 48 -10.07 13.08 -3.65
C ILE A 48 -11.37 13.62 -3.03
N GLU A 49 -11.56 14.94 -3.05
CA GLU A 49 -12.77 15.58 -2.55
C GLU A 49 -13.99 15.24 -3.42
N SER A 50 -13.81 15.16 -4.74
CA SER A 50 -14.87 14.83 -5.72
C SER A 50 -15.29 13.36 -5.68
N LEU A 51 -14.57 12.49 -4.95
CA LEU A 51 -14.93 11.09 -4.83
C LEU A 51 -16.33 10.91 -4.24
N PRO A 52 -17.16 10.02 -4.82
CA PRO A 52 -18.44 9.67 -4.24
C PRO A 52 -18.31 9.23 -2.77
N GLU A 53 -19.29 9.59 -1.94
CA GLU A 53 -19.29 9.18 -0.53
C GLU A 53 -19.37 7.66 -0.34
N SER A 54 -19.77 6.93 -1.37
CA SER A 54 -19.87 5.46 -1.40
C SER A 54 -18.57 4.75 -1.76
N VAL A 55 -17.48 5.46 -2.05
CA VAL A 55 -16.21 4.83 -2.42
C VAL A 55 -15.63 4.07 -1.23
N ASP A 56 -15.45 2.76 -1.40
CA ASP A 56 -14.92 1.83 -0.40
C ASP A 56 -13.46 1.41 -0.66
N CYS A 57 -12.99 1.52 -1.90
CA CYS A 57 -11.62 1.23 -2.29
C CYS A 57 -11.03 2.38 -3.10
N VAL A 58 -9.83 2.82 -2.74
CA VAL A 58 -9.09 3.87 -3.46
C VAL A 58 -7.76 3.32 -3.97
N ASN A 59 -7.56 3.38 -5.28
CA ASN A 59 -6.32 2.96 -5.92
C ASN A 59 -5.41 4.17 -6.20
N LEU A 60 -4.29 4.23 -5.50
CA LEU A 60 -3.23 5.22 -5.67
C LEU A 60 -1.92 4.59 -6.14
N SER A 61 -1.97 3.41 -6.76
CA SER A 61 -0.77 2.71 -7.21
C SER A 61 -0.08 3.41 -8.39
N GLY A 62 1.25 3.25 -8.50
CA GLY A 62 2.03 3.71 -9.65
C GLY A 62 2.24 5.22 -9.73
N ASN A 63 2.01 5.93 -8.63
CA ASN A 63 1.88 7.38 -8.65
C ASN A 63 3.15 8.14 -8.26
N GLY A 64 4.20 7.42 -7.84
CA GLY A 64 5.46 8.03 -7.43
C GLY A 64 5.33 8.94 -6.21
N LEU A 65 4.39 8.65 -5.30
CA LEU A 65 4.16 9.45 -4.10
C LEU A 65 5.41 9.57 -3.21
N GLY A 66 6.30 8.57 -3.24
CA GLY A 66 7.58 8.61 -2.54
C GLY A 66 8.68 9.42 -3.24
N LEU A 67 8.41 9.94 -4.44
CA LEU A 67 9.28 10.88 -5.16
C LEU A 67 8.77 12.33 -5.10
N SER A 68 7.57 12.53 -4.55
CA SER A 68 6.88 13.81 -4.51
C SER A 68 7.43 14.69 -3.39
N GLU A 69 7.01 15.95 -3.32
CA GLU A 69 7.26 16.79 -2.15
C GLU A 69 6.77 16.08 -0.87
N SER A 70 7.53 16.17 0.23
CA SER A 70 7.31 15.40 1.45
C SER A 70 5.90 15.53 2.04
N ALA A 71 5.20 16.63 1.72
CA ALA A 71 3.84 16.91 2.21
C ALA A 71 2.69 16.25 1.41
N LEU A 72 2.94 15.64 0.24
CA LEU A 72 1.86 15.16 -0.63
C LEU A 72 1.12 13.94 -0.05
N LEU A 73 1.84 12.88 0.31
CA LEU A 73 1.24 11.67 0.88
C LEU A 73 0.46 11.95 2.19
N PRO A 74 1.00 12.70 3.18
CA PRO A 74 0.23 13.07 4.36
C PRO A 74 -1.10 13.76 4.04
N ARG A 75 -1.09 14.68 3.06
CA ARG A 75 -2.31 15.39 2.64
C ARG A 75 -3.33 14.45 2.02
N VAL A 76 -2.88 13.54 1.16
CA VAL A 76 -3.74 12.53 0.53
C VAL A 76 -4.41 11.63 1.57
N LEU A 77 -3.62 11.07 2.50
CA LEU A 77 -4.14 10.18 3.53
C LEU A 77 -5.10 10.91 4.47
N LYS A 78 -4.82 12.17 4.82
CA LYS A 78 -5.72 13.02 5.60
C LYS A 78 -7.05 13.29 4.90
N LEU A 79 -7.04 13.53 3.58
CA LEU A 79 -8.27 13.73 2.81
C LEU A 79 -9.09 12.44 2.74
N LEU A 80 -8.44 11.30 2.50
CA LEU A 80 -9.09 9.99 2.52
C LEU A 80 -9.67 9.65 3.89
N ALA A 81 -9.06 10.12 4.98
CA ALA A 81 -9.61 9.94 6.31
C ALA A 81 -10.96 10.65 6.54
N SER A 82 -11.31 11.64 5.70
CA SER A 82 -12.63 12.28 5.72
C SER A 82 -13.72 11.49 4.98
N LYS A 83 -13.36 10.38 4.32
CA LYS A 83 -14.30 9.54 3.53
C LYS A 83 -14.61 8.24 4.31
N PRO A 84 -15.74 8.17 5.05
CA PRO A 84 -16.01 7.08 5.99
C PRO A 84 -16.26 5.70 5.33
N ALA A 85 -16.66 5.70 4.05
CA ALA A 85 -16.86 4.47 3.30
C ALA A 85 -15.54 3.78 2.93
N VAL A 86 -14.42 4.52 2.84
CA VAL A 86 -13.13 3.95 2.42
C VAL A 86 -12.65 2.91 3.43
N LYS A 87 -12.54 1.67 2.95
CA LYS A 87 -12.04 0.49 3.67
C LYS A 87 -10.68 0.04 3.15
N GLU A 88 -10.32 0.39 1.92
CA GLU A 88 -9.10 -0.10 1.30
C GLU A 88 -8.35 1.00 0.55
N ILE A 89 -7.03 1.03 0.72
CA ILE A 89 -6.13 1.95 0.02
C ILE A 89 -5.01 1.14 -0.63
N ASP A 90 -4.88 1.25 -1.95
CA ASP A 90 -3.79 0.66 -2.70
C ASP A 90 -2.70 1.71 -2.99
N LEU A 91 -1.52 1.54 -2.39
CA LEU A 91 -0.35 2.42 -2.53
C LEU A 91 0.79 1.72 -3.27
N ARG A 92 0.53 0.66 -4.05
CA ARG A 92 1.59 -0.09 -4.72
C ARG A 92 2.45 0.77 -5.65
N PHE A 93 3.69 0.39 -5.88
CA PHE A 93 4.56 1.03 -6.90
C PHE A 93 4.73 2.56 -6.71
N ASN A 94 4.76 3.06 -5.48
CA ASN A 94 4.93 4.48 -5.18
C ASN A 94 6.34 4.89 -4.77
N GLN A 95 7.27 3.94 -4.65
CA GLN A 95 8.65 4.16 -4.19
C GLN A 95 8.72 4.83 -2.80
N LEU A 96 7.80 4.48 -1.90
CA LEU A 96 7.73 5.07 -0.56
C LEU A 96 9.01 4.90 0.27
N GLY A 97 9.83 3.87 0.00
CA GLY A 97 11.14 3.69 0.63
C GLY A 97 12.17 4.80 0.33
N LYS A 98 11.85 5.74 -0.58
CA LYS A 98 12.66 6.95 -0.83
C LYS A 98 12.27 8.16 0.01
N MET A 99 11.15 8.10 0.73
CA MET A 99 10.73 9.18 1.63
C MET A 99 11.60 9.23 2.88
N ASN A 100 11.62 10.38 3.54
CA ASN A 100 12.11 10.45 4.90
C ASN A 100 11.25 9.53 5.81
N PRO A 101 11.85 8.64 6.61
CA PRO A 101 11.10 7.70 7.44
C PRO A 101 10.15 8.34 8.45
N ALA A 102 10.53 9.49 9.03
CA ALA A 102 9.69 10.20 10.00
C ALA A 102 8.45 10.77 9.30
N ASP A 103 8.63 11.42 8.15
CA ASP A 103 7.52 11.96 7.35
C ASP A 103 6.58 10.85 6.88
N LEU A 104 7.11 9.70 6.46
CA LEU A 104 6.30 8.55 6.04
C LEU A 104 5.51 7.95 7.21
N ALA A 105 6.13 7.82 8.37
CA ALA A 105 5.45 7.38 9.58
C ALA A 105 4.33 8.36 9.99
N ASP A 106 4.60 9.67 9.96
CA ASP A 106 3.59 10.70 10.22
C ASP A 106 2.44 10.66 9.22
N ALA A 107 2.72 10.41 7.94
CA ALA A 107 1.70 10.22 6.92
C ALA A 107 0.79 9.03 7.26
N PHE A 108 1.37 7.89 7.62
CA PHE A 108 0.63 6.67 7.91
C PHE A 108 -0.24 6.75 9.18
N ARG A 109 0.12 7.59 10.16
CA ARG A 109 -0.75 7.88 11.30
C ARG A 109 -2.06 8.57 10.90
N GLN A 110 -2.14 9.16 9.71
CA GLN A 110 -3.36 9.80 9.19
C GLN A 110 -4.32 8.81 8.54
N VAL A 111 -3.95 7.54 8.36
CA VAL A 111 -4.85 6.55 7.78
C VAL A 111 -6.01 6.29 8.74
N ALA A 112 -7.22 6.56 8.27
CA ALA A 112 -8.43 6.38 9.07
C ALA A 112 -8.60 4.95 9.58
N ASP A 113 -9.21 4.81 10.76
CA ASP A 113 -9.51 3.52 11.39
C ASP A 113 -10.50 2.68 10.57
N THR A 114 -11.31 3.33 9.73
CA THR A 114 -12.21 2.67 8.78
C THR A 114 -11.45 1.85 7.74
N VAL A 115 -10.20 2.20 7.44
CA VAL A 115 -9.35 1.52 6.47
C VAL A 115 -8.80 0.23 7.08
N ARG A 116 -9.27 -0.89 6.53
CA ARG A 116 -8.94 -2.25 6.94
C ARG A 116 -7.81 -2.86 6.12
N ILE A 117 -7.58 -2.38 4.89
CA ILE A 117 -6.51 -2.89 4.02
C ILE A 117 -5.68 -1.74 3.48
N VAL A 118 -4.36 -1.83 3.65
CA VAL A 118 -3.39 -0.93 3.02
C VAL A 118 -2.37 -1.75 2.25
N ASN A 119 -2.38 -1.60 0.93
CA ASN A 119 -1.46 -2.31 0.06
C ASN A 119 -0.20 -1.48 -0.16
N LEU A 120 0.92 -1.87 0.44
CA LEU A 120 2.23 -1.22 0.31
C LEU A 120 3.18 -2.00 -0.62
N SER A 121 2.68 -2.91 -1.44
CA SER A 121 3.54 -3.75 -2.27
C SER A 121 4.39 -2.95 -3.26
N ASN A 122 5.60 -3.41 -3.58
CA ASN A 122 6.50 -2.78 -4.55
C ASN A 122 6.87 -1.32 -4.21
N ASN A 123 7.10 -1.00 -2.93
CA ASN A 123 7.47 0.34 -2.48
C ASN A 123 8.93 0.51 -2.08
N LYS A 124 9.75 -0.55 -2.23
CA LYS A 124 11.18 -0.54 -1.89
C LYS A 124 11.44 -0.23 -0.40
N LEU A 125 10.55 -0.61 0.50
CA LEU A 125 10.73 -0.33 1.94
C LEU A 125 11.99 -0.99 2.56
N GLY A 126 12.55 -2.00 1.92
CA GLY A 126 13.83 -2.62 2.27
C GLY A 126 15.07 -1.75 2.01
N THR A 127 14.91 -0.57 1.40
CA THR A 127 16.00 0.43 1.32
C THR A 127 16.14 1.27 2.57
N LEU A 128 15.18 1.21 3.48
CA LEU A 128 15.24 1.87 4.78
C LEU A 128 16.22 1.15 5.71
N SER A 129 16.68 1.81 6.77
CA SER A 129 17.28 1.06 7.88
C SER A 129 16.22 0.19 8.55
N PHE A 130 16.61 -0.92 9.18
CA PHE A 130 15.64 -1.79 9.85
C PHE A 130 14.87 -1.04 10.97
N GLY A 131 15.53 -0.12 11.69
CA GLY A 131 14.87 0.72 12.69
C GLY A 131 13.82 1.66 12.10
N ASP A 132 14.12 2.25 10.94
CA ASP A 132 13.19 3.12 10.20
C ASP A 132 12.01 2.33 9.65
N PHE A 133 12.28 1.15 9.06
CA PHE A 133 11.24 0.23 8.62
C PHE A 133 10.27 -0.10 9.76
N LYS A 134 10.79 -0.44 10.96
CA LYS A 134 9.95 -0.70 12.14
C LYS A 134 9.07 0.49 12.49
N THR A 135 9.66 1.68 12.53
CA THR A 135 8.95 2.94 12.85
C THR A 135 7.80 3.18 11.87
N VAL A 136 8.07 3.01 10.57
CA VAL A 136 7.08 3.19 9.49
C VAL A 136 5.95 2.15 9.60
N ILE A 137 6.28 0.87 9.78
CA ILE A 137 5.26 -0.18 9.86
C ILE A 137 4.44 -0.06 11.14
N GLN A 138 5.04 0.27 12.28
CA GLN A 138 4.29 0.51 13.53
C GLN A 138 3.31 1.67 13.41
N ALA A 139 3.62 2.69 12.60
CA ALA A 139 2.73 3.83 12.40
C ALA A 139 1.44 3.48 11.64
N ILE A 140 1.47 2.42 10.81
CA ILE A 140 0.30 1.98 10.05
C ILE A 140 -0.37 0.74 10.63
N ALA A 141 0.37 -0.13 11.31
CA ALA A 141 -0.13 -1.40 11.81
C ALA A 141 -1.05 -1.18 13.03
N THR A 142 -2.34 -1.47 12.85
CA THR A 142 -3.33 -1.49 13.94
C THR A 142 -4.03 -2.85 13.98
N ARG A 143 -4.63 -3.19 15.12
CA ARG A 143 -5.23 -4.51 15.39
C ARG A 143 -6.25 -4.98 14.34
N GLU A 144 -6.92 -4.06 13.65
CA GLU A 144 -7.96 -4.35 12.66
C GLU A 144 -7.53 -4.03 11.22
N ARG A 145 -6.26 -3.68 11.00
CA ARG A 145 -5.73 -3.31 9.69
C ARG A 145 -4.73 -4.35 9.19
N THR A 146 -4.97 -4.83 7.97
CA THR A 146 -4.08 -5.64 7.16
C THR A 146 -3.14 -4.74 6.38
N VAL A 147 -1.83 -5.00 6.48
CA VAL A 147 -0.79 -4.28 5.72
C VAL A 147 -0.08 -5.25 4.80
N GLU A 148 -0.14 -5.02 3.48
CA GLU A 148 0.47 -5.90 2.48
C GLU A 148 1.85 -5.36 2.10
N LEU A 149 2.90 -6.17 2.25
CA LEU A 149 4.31 -5.72 2.16
C LEU A 149 5.10 -6.40 1.04
N LEU A 150 4.42 -7.01 0.09
CA LEU A 150 5.02 -7.73 -1.03
C LEU A 150 6.07 -6.96 -1.81
N ASN A 151 7.11 -7.67 -2.25
CA ASN A 151 8.13 -7.14 -3.16
C ASN A 151 8.71 -5.79 -2.69
N ASN A 152 8.92 -5.64 -1.38
CA ASN A 152 9.53 -4.44 -0.80
C ASN A 152 11.05 -4.53 -0.65
N GLY A 153 11.67 -5.66 -0.99
CA GLY A 153 13.09 -5.87 -0.77
C GLY A 153 13.42 -6.21 0.69
N LEU A 154 12.48 -6.81 1.44
CA LEU A 154 12.67 -7.08 2.87
C LEU A 154 13.75 -8.13 3.14
N GLU A 155 14.15 -8.90 2.13
CA GLU A 155 15.29 -9.81 2.14
C GLU A 155 16.64 -9.12 2.37
N THR A 156 16.70 -7.78 2.31
CA THR A 156 17.88 -7.00 2.69
C THR A 156 18.09 -6.95 4.21
N PHE A 157 17.07 -7.27 5.00
CA PHE A 157 17.14 -7.35 6.45
C PHE A 157 17.41 -8.78 6.92
N PRO A 158 17.94 -8.98 8.14
CA PRO A 158 17.99 -10.31 8.75
C PRO A 158 16.58 -10.90 8.85
N GLU A 159 16.38 -12.11 8.32
CA GLU A 159 15.07 -12.77 8.29
C GLU A 159 14.44 -12.92 9.69
N THR A 160 15.26 -13.26 10.68
CA THR A 160 14.82 -13.38 12.08
C THR A 160 14.30 -12.07 12.64
N ASP A 161 14.92 -10.95 12.28
CA ASP A 161 14.52 -9.62 12.72
C ASP A 161 13.15 -9.24 12.13
N VAL A 162 12.96 -9.45 10.82
CA VAL A 162 11.68 -9.21 10.14
C VAL A 162 10.60 -10.09 10.74
N THR A 163 10.86 -11.39 10.88
CA THR A 163 9.88 -12.36 11.39
C THR A 163 9.46 -12.03 12.82
N ASN A 164 10.42 -11.77 13.71
CA ASN A 164 10.13 -11.41 15.11
C ASN A 164 9.39 -10.09 15.21
N PHE A 165 9.77 -9.09 14.40
CA PHE A 165 9.10 -7.81 14.39
C PHE A 165 7.64 -7.94 13.91
N LEU A 166 7.41 -8.59 12.77
CA LEU A 166 6.05 -8.75 12.24
C LEU A 166 5.18 -9.59 13.19
N ALA A 167 5.75 -10.62 13.84
CA ALA A 167 5.05 -11.38 14.88
C ALA A 167 4.74 -10.58 16.15
N SER A 168 5.52 -9.53 16.44
CA SER A 168 5.31 -8.65 17.61
C SER A 168 4.23 -7.60 17.40
N LEU A 169 3.85 -7.32 16.15
CA LEU A 169 2.74 -6.42 15.87
C LEU A 169 1.45 -7.20 16.15
N ASP A 170 0.70 -6.82 17.18
CA ASP A 170 -0.67 -7.33 17.49
C ASP A 170 -1.70 -6.91 16.40
N ALA A 171 -1.24 -6.77 15.15
CA ALA A 171 -1.91 -6.26 13.99
C ALA A 171 -2.02 -7.35 12.92
N THR A 172 -3.26 -7.52 12.46
CA THR A 172 -3.77 -8.33 11.35
C THR A 172 -2.74 -8.70 10.27
N THR A 173 -2.65 -10.01 10.01
CA THR A 173 -2.24 -10.68 8.76
C THR A 173 -1.40 -9.85 7.78
N PHE A 174 -0.09 -9.96 7.87
CA PHE A 174 0.76 -9.53 6.75
C PHE A 174 0.56 -10.51 5.60
N ARG A 175 0.03 -10.04 4.46
CA ARG A 175 0.05 -10.82 3.22
C ARG A 175 1.33 -10.52 2.45
N THR A 176 2.10 -11.58 2.22
CA THR A 176 3.29 -11.61 1.37
C THR A 176 3.03 -12.45 0.11
N GLU A 177 1.79 -12.52 -0.39
CA GLU A 177 1.39 -13.28 -1.60
C GLU A 177 1.68 -12.55 -2.92
N THR A 178 2.46 -13.14 -3.82
CA THR A 178 2.77 -12.57 -5.14
C THR A 178 1.49 -12.13 -5.85
N ILE A 179 1.35 -10.84 -6.17
CA ILE A 179 0.32 -10.40 -7.10
C ILE A 179 0.80 -10.86 -8.47
N GLU A 180 0.12 -11.85 -9.05
CA GLU A 180 0.27 -12.14 -10.47
C GLU A 180 0.07 -10.82 -11.23
N ASP A 181 1.02 -10.51 -12.11
CA ASP A 181 1.03 -9.29 -12.91
C ASP A 181 -0.30 -9.17 -13.68
N GLU A 182 -1.24 -8.40 -13.13
CA GLU A 182 -2.45 -7.92 -13.82
C GLU A 182 -2.03 -6.84 -14.82
N SER A 183 -1.09 -7.19 -15.70
CA SER A 183 -0.87 -6.48 -16.95
C SER A 183 -2.20 -6.46 -17.69
N PRO A 184 -2.66 -5.30 -18.19
CA PRO A 184 -3.89 -5.26 -18.97
C PRO A 184 -3.70 -6.18 -20.16
N VAL A 185 -4.63 -7.12 -20.33
CA VAL A 185 -4.72 -8.01 -21.49
C VAL A 185 -4.60 -7.12 -22.73
N SER A 186 -3.43 -7.17 -23.36
CA SER A 186 -3.17 -6.47 -24.60
C SER A 186 -3.90 -7.26 -25.67
N GLY A 187 -5.16 -6.91 -25.94
CA GLY A 187 -5.98 -7.72 -26.82
C GLY A 187 -7.42 -7.25 -26.97
N LEU A 188 -7.61 -6.04 -27.51
CA LEU A 188 -8.77 -5.77 -28.35
C LEU A 188 -8.29 -5.07 -29.61
N SER A 189 -7.79 -5.89 -30.54
CA SER A 189 -7.88 -5.57 -31.96
C SER A 189 -9.33 -5.81 -32.38
N LEU A 190 -10.00 -4.76 -32.84
CA LEU A 190 -11.13 -4.85 -33.78
C LEU A 190 -10.79 -3.95 -34.96
#